data_AF-A0A2D7N804-F1
#
_entry.id   AF-A0A2D7N804-F1
#
_cell.length_a   1.000
_cell.length_b   1.000
_cell.length_c   1.000
_cell.angle_alpha   90.00
_cell.angle_beta   90.00
_cell.angle_gamma   90.00
#
_symmetry.space_group_name_H-M   'P 1'
#
loop_
_entity.id
_entity.type
_entity.pdbx_description
1 polymer ?
#
loop_
_entity_poly.entity_id
_entity_poly.type
_entity_poly.pdbx_seq_one_letter_code
_entity_poly.pdbx_strand_id
1 'polypeptide(L)'
;MSSSPLLDPSVLFFVLGLFAGLVRSNLEIPSAIARFLSLYLLMALGLKGGFSLAESGFNPAILRDLVFAVGLALLIPLLSFVFLKRVINPLDALAIAATYGSVSAVTFITATQFLETNGLAYGGHMAAAMALMESPAIIFAILMA
;
A
#
# COMPACT_ATOMS: atom_id res chain seq x y z
N MET A 1 10.17 -0.43 -26.42
CA MET A 1 8.93 -1.03 -26.96
C MET A 1 7.87 -0.88 -25.87
N SER A 2 6.91 0.02 -26.06
CA SER A 2 5.82 0.22 -25.09
C SER A 2 4.89 -0.99 -25.14
N SER A 3 5.09 -1.96 -24.26
CA SER A 3 4.12 -3.04 -24.01
C SER A 3 2.78 -2.40 -23.67
N SER A 4 1.72 -2.78 -24.40
CA SER A 4 0.37 -2.26 -24.15
C SER A 4 -0.02 -2.47 -22.68
N PRO A 5 -0.73 -1.53 -22.02
CA PRO A 5 -1.11 -1.66 -20.60
C PRO A 5 -1.88 -2.95 -20.28
N LEU A 6 -2.56 -3.51 -21.28
CA LEU A 6 -3.29 -4.77 -21.20
C LEU A 6 -2.40 -6.00 -21.04
N LEU A 7 -1.10 -5.88 -21.37
CA LEU A 7 -0.10 -6.94 -21.23
C LEU A 7 0.73 -6.78 -19.94
N ASP A 8 0.35 -5.85 -19.06
CA ASP A 8 0.97 -5.74 -17.74
C ASP A 8 0.72 -7.02 -16.92
N PRO A 9 1.74 -7.62 -16.29
CA PRO A 9 1.58 -8.84 -15.51
C PRO A 9 0.47 -8.74 -14.46
N SER A 10 0.33 -7.60 -13.79
CA SER A 10 -0.70 -7.39 -12.75
C SER A 10 -2.11 -7.51 -13.34
N VAL A 11 -2.32 -6.94 -14.52
CA VAL A 11 -3.60 -7.03 -15.26
C VAL A 11 -3.87 -8.46 -15.70
N LEU A 12 -2.85 -9.15 -16.23
CA LEU A 12 -2.97 -10.54 -16.66
C LEU A 12 -3.27 -11.49 -15.48
N PHE A 13 -2.64 -11.30 -14.32
CA PHE A 13 -2.94 -12.06 -13.10
C PHE A 13 -4.34 -11.77 -12.56
N PHE A 14 -4.81 -10.53 -12.66
CA PHE A 14 -6.20 -10.20 -12.31
C PHE A 14 -7.20 -10.94 -13.21
N VAL A 15 -6.99 -10.91 -14.53
CA VAL A 15 -7.83 -11.64 -15.50
C VAL A 15 -7.78 -13.14 -15.27
N LEU A 16 -6.60 -13.70 -14.96
CA LEU A 16 -6.43 -15.10 -14.60
C LEU A 16 -7.23 -15.46 -13.35
N GLY A 17 -7.15 -14.64 -12.30
CA GLY A 17 -7.91 -14.83 -11.05
C GLY A 17 -9.43 -14.77 -11.28
N LEU A 18 -9.88 -13.79 -12.06
CA LEU A 18 -11.29 -13.68 -12.45
C LEU A 18 -11.74 -14.91 -13.24
N PHE A 19 -10.96 -15.35 -14.23
CA PHE A 19 -11.24 -16.54 -15.01
C PHE A 19 -11.28 -17.80 -14.14
N ALA A 20 -10.30 -17.99 -13.26
CA ALA A 20 -10.25 -19.11 -12.31
C ALA A 20 -11.48 -19.15 -11.40
N GLY A 21 -11.93 -17.99 -10.91
CA GLY A 21 -13.17 -17.87 -10.13
C GLY A 21 -14.43 -18.21 -10.95
N LEU A 22 -14.51 -17.74 -12.21
CA LEU A 22 -15.63 -18.01 -13.10
C LEU A 22 -15.78 -19.50 -13.44
N VAL A 23 -14.67 -20.20 -13.68
CA VAL A 23 -14.68 -21.65 -13.93
C VAL A 23 -14.77 -22.49 -12.65
N ARG A 24 -14.92 -21.84 -11.48
CA ARG A 24 -14.94 -22.48 -10.14
C ARG A 24 -13.71 -23.38 -9.93
N SER A 25 -12.56 -22.95 -10.43
CA SER A 25 -11.29 -23.64 -10.20
C SER A 25 -11.03 -23.70 -8.71
N ASN A 26 -10.65 -24.88 -8.20
CA ASN A 26 -10.21 -25.03 -6.81
C ASN A 26 -8.77 -24.51 -6.63
N LEU A 27 -8.53 -23.28 -7.09
CA LEU A 27 -7.23 -22.60 -7.02
C LEU A 27 -7.04 -22.07 -5.59
N GLU A 28 -6.95 -23.00 -4.64
CA GLU A 28 -6.69 -22.68 -3.25
C GLU A 28 -5.20 -22.48 -3.05
N ILE A 29 -4.80 -21.30 -2.56
CA ILE A 29 -3.42 -21.06 -2.14
C ILE A 29 -3.30 -21.62 -0.72
N PRO A 30 -2.42 -22.61 -0.46
CA PRO A 30 -2.21 -23.15 0.86
C PRO A 30 -1.87 -22.05 1.89
N SER A 31 -2.48 -22.12 3.07
CA SER A 31 -2.32 -21.09 4.12
C SER A 31 -0.85 -20.81 4.50
N ALA A 32 -0.01 -21.85 4.48
CA ALA A 32 1.43 -21.73 4.71
C ALA A 32 2.13 -20.86 3.65
N ILE A 33 1.74 -21.02 2.37
CA ILE A 33 2.30 -20.23 1.26
C ILE A 33 1.81 -18.78 1.37
N ALA A 34 0.53 -18.55 1.66
CA ALA A 34 -0.01 -17.22 1.86
C ALA A 34 0.74 -16.47 2.98
N ARG A 35 0.95 -17.14 4.12
CA ARG A 35 1.70 -16.56 5.25
C ARG A 35 3.16 -16.29 4.91
N PHE A 36 3.82 -17.21 4.21
CA PHE A 36 5.19 -17.01 3.75
C PHE A 36 5.29 -15.81 2.80
N LEU A 37 4.41 -15.70 1.82
CA LEU A 37 4.37 -14.58 0.87
C LEU A 37 4.15 -13.25 1.59
N SER A 38 3.22 -13.17 2.54
CA SER A 38 3.00 -11.94 3.31
C SER A 38 4.24 -11.52 4.10
N LEU A 39 4.88 -12.44 4.81
CA LEU A 39 6.11 -12.14 5.56
C LEU A 39 7.27 -11.76 4.64
N TYR A 40 7.42 -12.48 3.52
CA TYR A 40 8.42 -12.18 2.50
C TYR A 40 8.22 -10.79 1.92
N LEU A 41 6.99 -10.42 1.55
CA LEU A 41 6.67 -9.11 0.98
C LEU A 41 6.92 -7.99 1.99
N LEU A 42 6.50 -8.15 3.26
CA LEU A 42 6.77 -7.19 4.33
C LEU A 42 8.27 -6.99 4.54
N MET A 43 9.03 -8.09 4.58
CA MET A 43 10.49 -8.05 4.71
C MET A 43 11.16 -7.38 3.50
N ALA A 44 10.76 -7.76 2.28
CA ALA A 44 11.31 -7.22 1.04
C ALA A 44 11.04 -5.70 0.92
N LEU A 45 9.83 -5.26 1.27
CA LEU A 45 9.47 -3.84 1.32
C LEU A 45 10.30 -3.07 2.35
N GLY A 46 10.42 -3.62 3.58
CA GLY A 46 11.24 -3.03 4.63
C GLY A 46 12.72 -2.92 4.23
N LEU A 47 13.28 -3.97 3.64
CA LEU A 47 14.66 -3.97 3.15
C LEU A 47 14.87 -3.00 1.99
N LYS A 48 13.95 -2.94 1.02
CA LYS A 48 14.03 -1.99 -0.11
C LYS A 48 14.01 -0.54 0.37
N GLY A 49 13.14 -0.23 1.33
CA GLY A 49 13.12 1.08 2.00
C GLY A 49 14.42 1.36 2.75
N GLY A 50 14.90 0.40 3.55
CA GLY A 50 16.13 0.52 4.33
C GLY A 50 17.38 0.72 3.48
N PHE A 51 17.55 -0.04 2.40
CA PHE A 51 18.67 0.12 1.46
C PHE A 51 18.62 1.47 0.75
N SER A 52 17.43 1.92 0.35
CA SER A 52 17.27 3.23 -0.29
C SER A 52 17.65 4.37 0.66
N LEU A 53 17.32 4.28 1.95
CA LEU A 53 17.75 5.25 2.97
C LEU A 53 19.27 5.17 3.23
N ALA A 54 19.85 3.98 3.20
CA ALA A 54 21.29 3.78 3.40
C ALA A 54 22.11 4.35 2.23
N GLU A 55 21.65 4.20 0.99
CA GLU A 55 22.30 4.74 -0.21
C GLU A 55 22.14 6.25 -0.35
N SER A 56 20.93 6.79 -0.11
CA SER A 56 20.65 8.22 -0.26
C SER A 56 21.16 9.07 0.90
N GLY A 57 21.44 8.45 2.05
CA GLY A 57 21.77 9.12 3.30
C GLY A 57 20.58 9.86 3.91
N PHE A 58 20.67 10.22 5.19
CA PHE A 58 19.63 11.02 5.85
C PHE A 58 19.75 12.50 5.44
N ASN A 59 18.98 12.91 4.44
CA ASN A 59 18.85 14.31 4.03
C ASN A 59 17.55 14.92 4.59
N PRO A 60 17.53 16.21 5.00
CA PRO A 60 16.30 16.95 5.34
C PRO A 60 15.12 16.75 4.38
N ALA A 61 15.35 16.57 3.09
CA ALA A 61 14.29 16.30 2.10
C ALA A 61 13.57 14.96 2.37
N ILE A 62 14.32 13.90 2.69
CA ILE A 62 13.73 12.57 3.00
C ILE A 62 12.92 12.65 4.29
N LEU A 63 13.45 13.32 5.32
CA LEU A 63 12.73 13.51 6.57
C LEU A 63 11.41 14.26 6.34
N ARG A 64 11.42 15.29 5.50
CA ARG A 64 10.22 16.03 5.10
C ARG A 64 9.20 15.09 4.47
N ASP A 65 9.59 14.28 3.49
CA ASP A 65 8.68 13.36 2.80
C ASP A 65 8.10 12.30 3.74
N LEU A 66 8.91 11.76 4.66
CA LEU A 66 8.45 10.80 5.68
C LEU A 66 7.45 11.43 6.65
N VAL A 67 7.69 12.66 7.10
CA VAL A 67 6.75 13.40 7.96
C VAL A 67 5.43 13.66 7.23
N PHE A 68 5.47 14.05 5.96
CA PHE A 68 4.26 14.21 5.15
C PHE A 68 3.51 12.89 4.97
N ALA A 69 4.23 11.79 4.72
CA ALA A 69 3.64 10.46 4.57
C ALA A 69 2.88 10.03 5.84
N VAL A 70 3.53 10.11 7.00
CA VAL A 70 2.91 9.79 8.30
C VAL A 70 1.75 10.75 8.61
N GLY A 71 1.93 12.05 8.32
CA GLY A 71 0.88 13.04 8.50
C GLY A 71 -0.37 12.72 7.68
N LEU A 72 -0.22 12.34 6.41
CA LEU A 72 -1.33 11.92 5.55
C LEU A 72 -1.97 10.61 6.04
N ALA A 73 -1.15 9.65 6.50
CA ALA A 73 -1.63 8.37 7.05
C ALA A 73 -2.48 8.51 8.31
N LEU A 74 -2.38 9.64 9.03
CA LEU A 74 -3.27 9.96 10.15
C LEU A 74 -4.43 10.86 9.72
N LEU A 75 -4.14 11.86 8.88
CA LEU A 75 -5.11 12.86 8.45
C LEU A 75 -6.23 12.24 7.62
N ILE A 76 -5.91 11.34 6.68
CA ILE A 76 -6.92 10.74 5.79
C ILE A 76 -7.91 9.84 6.56
N PRO A 77 -7.48 8.91 7.43
CA PRO A 77 -8.39 8.16 8.30
C PRO A 77 -9.20 9.08 9.22
N LEU A 78 -8.57 10.10 9.83
CA LEU A 78 -9.27 11.02 10.72
C LEU A 78 -10.39 11.78 9.99
N LEU A 79 -10.09 12.36 8.81
CA LEU A 79 -11.08 13.05 8.01
C LEU A 79 -12.19 12.09 7.59
N SER A 80 -11.84 10.92 7.08
CA SER A 80 -12.79 9.87 6.71
C SER A 80 -13.73 9.53 7.86
N PHE A 81 -13.20 9.31 9.07
CA PHE A 81 -14.00 9.03 10.26
C PHE A 81 -14.95 10.19 10.62
N VAL A 82 -14.45 11.43 10.60
CA VAL A 82 -15.25 12.62 10.92
C VAL A 82 -16.43 12.79 9.94
N PHE A 83 -16.24 12.44 8.68
CA PHE A 83 -17.33 12.46 7.69
C PHE A 83 -18.26 11.25 7.84
N LEU A 84 -17.73 10.03 7.95
CA LEU A 84 -18.54 8.80 7.96
C LEU A 84 -19.39 8.67 9.22
N LYS A 85 -18.90 9.11 10.40
CA LYS A 85 -19.68 9.04 11.66
C LYS A 85 -20.96 9.86 11.64
N ARG A 86 -21.14 10.75 10.66
CA ARG A 86 -22.39 11.51 10.45
C ARG A 86 -23.47 10.69 9.74
N VAL A 87 -23.09 9.58 9.09
CA VAL A 87 -23.95 8.79 8.21
C VAL A 87 -24.17 7.38 8.76
N ILE A 88 -23.16 6.79 9.42
CA ILE A 88 -23.19 5.41 9.92
C ILE A 88 -22.73 5.32 11.38
N ASN A 89 -22.85 4.12 11.97
CA ASN A 89 -22.42 3.86 13.34
C ASN A 89 -20.94 4.26 13.54
N PRO A 90 -20.56 4.90 14.67
CA PRO A 90 -19.18 5.32 14.91
C PRO A 90 -18.14 4.20 14.79
N LEU A 91 -18.43 2.98 15.26
CA LEU A 91 -17.49 1.87 15.18
C LEU A 91 -17.31 1.41 13.72
N ASP A 92 -18.39 1.35 12.94
CA ASP A 92 -18.33 1.04 11.51
C ASP A 92 -17.59 2.14 10.73
N ALA A 93 -17.87 3.42 11.05
CA ALA A 93 -17.17 4.57 10.48
C ALA A 93 -15.67 4.51 10.76
N LEU A 94 -15.28 4.13 11.98
CA LEU A 94 -13.88 4.01 12.37
C LEU A 94 -13.19 2.86 11.63
N ALA A 95 -13.83 1.68 11.58
CA ALA A 95 -13.29 0.51 10.89
C ALA A 95 -13.09 0.79 9.39
N ILE A 96 -14.07 1.41 8.73
CA ILE A 96 -13.99 1.77 7.30
C ILE A 96 -12.92 2.84 7.08
N ALA A 97 -12.89 3.88 7.91
CA ALA A 97 -11.91 4.96 7.80
C ALA A 97 -10.47 4.46 8.00
N ALA A 98 -10.23 3.55 8.93
CA ALA A 98 -8.92 2.95 9.13
C ALA A 98 -8.53 2.01 7.99
N THR A 99 -9.45 1.17 7.52
CA THR A 99 -9.18 0.18 6.46
C THR A 99 -8.90 0.84 5.12
N TYR A 100 -9.73 1.82 4.72
CA TYR A 100 -9.64 2.45 3.40
C TYR A 100 -8.91 3.80 3.41
N GLY A 101 -8.69 4.39 4.58
CA GLY A 101 -7.85 5.58 4.74
C GLY A 101 -6.36 5.28 4.89
N SER A 102 -6.00 4.01 5.05
CA SER A 102 -4.61 3.54 5.02
C SER A 102 -4.04 3.54 3.59
N VAL A 103 -2.78 3.14 3.44
CA VAL A 103 -2.08 3.03 2.16
C VAL A 103 -2.37 1.70 1.45
N SER A 104 -2.24 1.67 0.12
CA SER A 104 -2.33 0.44 -0.69
C SER A 104 -0.99 0.15 -1.36
N ALA A 105 -0.39 -1.00 -1.02
CA ALA A 105 0.84 -1.47 -1.65
C ALA A 105 0.68 -1.67 -3.17
N VAL A 106 -0.50 -2.12 -3.62
CA VAL A 106 -0.80 -2.32 -5.05
C VAL A 106 -0.84 -0.98 -5.79
N THR A 107 -1.47 0.04 -5.19
CA THR A 107 -1.51 1.39 -5.76
C THR A 107 -0.10 1.98 -5.85
N PHE A 108 0.71 1.79 -4.81
CA PHE A 108 2.10 2.24 -4.80
C PHE A 108 2.92 1.59 -5.93
N ILE A 109 2.88 0.26 -6.04
CA ILE A 109 3.62 -0.48 -7.09
C ILE A 109 3.17 -0.03 -8.48
N THR A 110 1.86 0.13 -8.70
CA THR A 110 1.32 0.60 -9.99
C THR A 110 1.81 2.01 -10.31
N ALA A 111 1.81 2.91 -9.33
CA ALA A 111 2.30 4.28 -9.51
C ALA A 111 3.81 4.30 -9.82
N THR A 112 4.62 3.54 -9.09
CA THR A 112 6.06 3.46 -9.36
C THR A 112 6.34 2.85 -10.73
N GLN A 113 5.63 1.79 -11.12
CA GLN A 113 5.75 1.16 -12.43
C GLN A 113 5.37 2.13 -13.57
N PHE A 114 4.33 2.94 -13.35
CA PHE A 114 3.92 3.98 -14.29
C PHE A 114 5.04 5.03 -14.46
N LEU A 115 5.63 5.50 -13.36
CA LEU A 115 6.74 6.45 -13.41
C LEU A 115 7.95 5.87 -14.15
N GLU A 116 8.34 4.62 -13.85
CA GLU A 116 9.44 3.92 -14.54
C GLU A 116 9.20 3.79 -16.05
N THR A 117 7.99 3.42 -16.44
CA THR A 117 7.61 3.27 -17.86
C THR A 117 7.69 4.61 -18.61
N ASN A 118 7.44 5.72 -17.92
CA ASN A 118 7.55 7.07 -18.48
C ASN A 118 8.94 7.70 -18.29
N GLY A 119 9.92 6.97 -17.73
CA GLY A 119 11.26 7.49 -17.47
C GLY A 119 11.30 8.61 -16.41
N LEU A 120 10.28 8.70 -15.56
CA LEU A 120 10.21 9.69 -14.49
C LEU A 120 10.88 9.14 -13.23
N ALA A 121 11.90 9.85 -12.76
CA ALA A 121 12.59 9.48 -11.53
C ALA A 121 11.71 9.77 -10.30
N TYR A 122 11.76 8.86 -9.33
CA TYR A 122 11.14 9.01 -8.02
C TYR A 122 12.14 8.60 -6.94
N GLY A 123 11.96 9.10 -5.72
CA GLY A 123 12.87 8.81 -4.63
C GLY A 123 12.74 7.37 -4.14
N GLY A 124 13.85 6.63 -4.03
CA GLY A 124 13.85 5.26 -3.50
C GLY A 124 13.32 5.15 -2.06
N HIS A 125 13.46 6.24 -1.28
CA HIS A 125 12.91 6.36 0.08
C HIS A 125 11.38 6.26 0.13
N MET A 126 10.69 6.37 -1.01
CA MET A 126 9.24 6.26 -1.07
C MET A 126 8.72 4.85 -0.70
N ALA A 127 9.54 3.81 -0.87
CA ALA A 127 9.22 2.48 -0.35
C ALA A 127 9.18 2.46 1.19
N ALA A 128 10.09 3.19 1.85
CA ALA A 128 10.08 3.34 3.30
C ALA A 128 8.89 4.18 3.77
N ALA A 129 8.56 5.25 3.05
CA ALA A 129 7.38 6.06 3.32
C ALA A 129 6.10 5.22 3.26
N MET A 130 5.92 4.39 2.23
CA MET A 130 4.76 3.52 2.11
C MET A 130 4.67 2.53 3.30
N ALA A 131 5.77 1.88 3.66
CA ALA A 131 5.80 0.99 4.82
C ALA A 131 5.44 1.73 6.13
N LEU A 132 5.90 2.97 6.29
CA LEU A 132 5.57 3.81 7.45
C LEU A 132 4.12 4.27 7.50
N MET A 133 3.40 4.30 6.38
CA MET A 133 2.00 4.74 6.32
C MET A 133 1.00 3.66 6.79
N GLU A 134 1.39 2.39 6.85
CA GLU A 134 0.54 1.28 7.32
C GLU A 134 0.23 1.39 8.83
N SER A 135 1.26 1.52 9.66
CA SER A 135 1.14 1.50 11.13
C SER A 135 0.30 2.65 11.72
N PRO A 136 0.39 3.91 11.25
CA PRO A 136 -0.39 5.02 11.79
C PRO A 136 -1.90 4.82 11.67
N ALA A 137 -2.40 4.25 10.56
CA ALA A 137 -3.83 4.00 10.38
C ALA A 137 -4.35 2.90 11.34
N ILE A 138 -3.53 1.87 11.59
CA ILE A 138 -3.84 0.80 12.55
C ILE A 138 -3.87 1.37 13.98
N ILE A 139 -2.84 2.15 14.35
CA ILE A 139 -2.77 2.80 15.67
C ILE A 139 -3.95 3.75 15.86
N PHE A 140 -4.30 4.53 14.85
CA PHE A 140 -5.48 5.40 14.85
C PHE A 140 -6.76 4.62 15.18
N ALA A 141 -6.98 3.48 14.51
CA ALA A 141 -8.14 2.64 14.76
C ALA A 141 -8.20 2.14 16.21
N ILE A 142 -7.06 1.67 16.74
CA ILE A 142 -6.97 1.12 18.10
C ILE A 142 -7.21 2.21 19.16
N LEU A 143 -6.69 3.42 18.95
CA LEU A 143 -6.81 4.51 19.92
C LEU A 143 -8.20 5.17 19.94
N MET A 144 -8.95 5.08 18.84
CA MET A 144 -10.28 5.69 18.73
C MET A 144 -11.45 4.72 18.96
N ALA A 145 -11.18 3.41 19.06
CA ALA A 145 -12.16 2.38 19.36
C ALA A 145 -12.54 2.38 20.85
#